data_AF-A0A9P8HTW6-F1
#
_entry.id   AF-A0A9P8HTW6-F1
#
_cell.length_a   1.000
_cell.length_b   1.000
_cell.length_c   1.000
_cell.angle_alpha   90.00
_cell.angle_beta   90.00
_cell.angle_gamma   90.00
#
_symmetry.space_group_name_H-M   'P 1'
#
loop_
_entity.id
_entity.type
_entity.pdbx_description
1 polymer ?
#
loop_
_entity_poly.entity_id
_entity_poly.type
_entity_poly.pdbx_seq_one_letter_code
_entity_poly.pdbx_strand_id
1 'polypeptide(L)'
;MSPVSPRSPLLIALGRSVARPVRARQQTCLRAQCPLAGMTTRHITTHPYAHHAATISVLPTSVDRSSPEFLENSEKTAAAIASLKDLHTNIERGGPKKARDKHLARGKMLPRDRVTTLIDPGTSFLELSPLAGHEVYPNEDVPAGGIITGLGVIEGVTCIVVANDSTYDCPPQPPT
;
A
#
# COMPACT_ATOMS: atom_id res chain seq x y z
N MET A 1 -30.73 28.24 14.09
CA MET A 1 -30.62 27.15 15.08
C MET A 1 -31.94 26.41 15.07
N SER A 2 -31.99 25.29 14.35
CA SER A 2 -33.17 24.42 14.25
C SER A 2 -32.95 23.21 15.17
N PRO A 3 -33.98 22.71 15.88
CA PRO A 3 -33.80 21.66 16.89
C PRO A 3 -33.59 20.29 16.24
N VAL A 4 -32.66 19.52 16.82
CA VAL A 4 -32.32 18.15 16.45
C VAL A 4 -33.40 17.20 16.99
N SER A 5 -33.96 16.37 16.12
CA SER A 5 -34.94 15.33 16.47
C SER A 5 -34.26 14.16 17.22
N PRO A 6 -34.89 13.55 18.25
CA PRO A 6 -34.28 12.49 19.05
C PRO A 6 -34.19 11.17 18.28
N ARG A 7 -33.01 10.53 18.35
CA ARG A 7 -32.75 9.21 17.76
C ARG A 7 -33.59 8.13 18.46
N SER A 8 -34.18 7.27 17.65
CA SER A 8 -35.07 6.16 18.06
C SER A 8 -34.33 5.13 18.95
N PRO A 9 -34.93 4.65 20.06
CA PRO A 9 -34.29 3.75 21.03
C PRO A 9 -34.09 2.30 20.57
N LEU A 10 -34.42 1.97 19.30
CA LEU A 10 -34.30 0.62 18.75
C LEU A 10 -32.91 0.26 18.17
N LEU A 11 -31.99 1.22 18.05
CA LEU A 11 -30.64 1.00 17.48
C LEU A 11 -29.54 0.73 18.51
N ILE A 12 -29.87 0.69 19.81
CA ILE A 12 -28.90 0.47 20.91
C ILE A 12 -28.87 -1.00 21.39
N ALA A 13 -29.74 -1.87 20.88
CA ALA A 13 -29.97 -3.22 21.45
C ALA A 13 -29.41 -4.42 20.67
N LEU A 14 -28.44 -4.25 19.77
CA LEU A 14 -27.81 -5.38 19.04
C LEU A 14 -26.29 -5.48 19.20
N GLY A 15 -25.79 -5.06 20.36
CA GLY A 15 -24.47 -5.46 20.85
C GLY A 15 -24.61 -6.64 21.82
N ARG A 16 -24.35 -7.88 21.35
CA ARG A 16 -23.74 -9.02 22.09
C ARG A 16 -23.93 -10.33 21.31
N SER A 17 -22.86 -11.15 21.31
CA SER A 17 -22.68 -12.42 20.58
C SER A 17 -22.14 -12.16 19.16
N VAL A 18 -20.83 -12.32 18.89
CA VAL A 18 -20.10 -13.59 18.93
C VAL A 18 -18.63 -13.33 19.25
N ALA A 19 -18.21 -13.59 20.50
CA ALA A 19 -16.80 -13.80 20.83
C ALA A 19 -16.58 -15.32 20.94
N ARG A 20 -16.03 -15.93 19.89
CA ARG A 20 -15.52 -17.30 19.94
C ARG A 20 -14.01 -17.24 19.75
N PRO A 21 -13.19 -17.72 20.70
CA PRO A 21 -11.77 -17.86 20.48
C PRO A 21 -11.54 -18.99 19.45
N VAL A 22 -10.97 -18.65 18.30
CA VAL A 22 -10.46 -19.64 17.35
C VAL A 22 -9.29 -20.34 18.02
N ARG A 23 -9.47 -21.63 18.37
CA ARG A 23 -8.40 -22.50 18.84
C ARG A 23 -7.31 -22.54 17.78
N ALA A 24 -6.13 -22.02 18.10
CA ALA A 24 -4.92 -22.22 17.34
C ALA A 24 -4.69 -23.73 17.19
N ARG A 25 -4.87 -24.24 15.96
CA ARG A 25 -4.46 -25.59 15.59
C ARG A 25 -2.93 -25.59 15.66
N GLN A 26 -2.40 -26.17 16.73
CA GLN A 26 -0.98 -26.50 16.82
C GLN A 26 -0.68 -27.45 15.66
N GLN A 27 -0.10 -26.91 14.60
CA GLN A 27 0.46 -27.70 13.53
C GLN A 27 1.78 -28.21 14.08
N THR A 28 1.76 -29.44 14.61
CA THR A 28 2.97 -30.19 14.95
C THR A 28 3.79 -30.35 13.68
N CYS A 29 4.80 -29.50 13.52
CA CYS A 29 5.86 -29.71 12.54
C CYS A 29 6.52 -31.06 12.85
N LEU A 30 6.21 -32.05 12.03
CA LEU A 30 6.92 -33.32 12.03
C LEU A 30 8.39 -33.06 11.73
N ARG A 31 9.24 -33.40 12.71
CA ARG A 31 10.69 -33.42 12.63
C ARG A 31 11.15 -34.11 11.33
N ALA A 32 11.60 -33.33 10.36
CA ALA A 32 12.54 -33.81 9.36
C ALA A 32 13.94 -33.78 10.00
N GLN A 33 14.50 -34.96 10.27
CA GLN A 33 15.86 -35.14 10.74
C GLN A 33 16.81 -34.93 9.55
N CYS A 34 17.45 -33.77 9.48
CA CYS A 34 18.59 -33.55 8.58
C CYS A 34 19.89 -33.62 9.41
N PRO A 35 20.78 -34.60 9.17
CA PRO A 35 22.09 -34.65 9.79
C PRO A 35 23.07 -33.85 8.92
N LEU A 36 23.24 -32.56 9.22
CA LEU A 36 24.37 -31.77 8.74
C LEU A 36 25.15 -31.27 9.96
N ALA A 37 26.07 -32.12 10.40
CA ALA A 37 27.13 -31.75 11.32
C ALA A 37 28.07 -30.75 10.61
N GLY A 38 28.38 -29.62 11.26
CA GLY A 38 29.57 -28.83 10.90
C GLY A 38 29.38 -27.36 10.52
N MET A 39 28.21 -26.75 10.69
CA MET A 39 28.12 -25.27 10.74
C MET A 39 27.66 -24.86 12.13
N THR A 40 28.58 -24.32 12.92
CA THR A 40 28.26 -23.53 14.10
C THR A 40 27.52 -22.28 13.64
N THR A 41 26.23 -22.42 13.36
CA THR A 41 25.29 -21.32 13.42
C THR A 41 25.40 -20.79 14.84
N ARG A 42 26.00 -19.60 14.99
CA ARG A 42 25.97 -18.91 16.27
C ARG A 42 24.50 -18.74 16.60
N HIS A 43 24.03 -19.50 17.59
CA HIS A 43 22.72 -19.32 18.19
C HIS A 43 22.66 -17.85 18.63
N ILE A 44 21.95 -17.01 17.87
CA ILE A 44 21.53 -15.72 18.40
C ILE A 44 20.71 -16.07 19.62
N THR A 45 21.26 -15.72 20.78
CA THR A 45 20.75 -16.01 22.11
C THR A 45 19.24 -15.79 22.14
N THR A 46 18.48 -16.81 22.52
CA THR A 46 17.01 -16.76 22.63
C THR A 46 16.53 -16.07 23.92
N HIS A 47 17.45 -15.75 24.84
CA HIS A 47 17.20 -15.01 26.09
C HIS A 47 18.23 -13.89 26.34
N PRO A 48 18.26 -12.80 25.56
CA PRO A 48 18.78 -11.55 26.06
C PRO A 48 17.66 -10.86 26.86
N TYR A 49 17.95 -10.44 28.10
CA TYR A 49 17.07 -9.49 28.79
C TYR A 49 16.95 -8.22 27.93
N ALA A 50 15.78 -7.55 27.93
CA ALA A 50 15.48 -6.42 27.04
C ALA A 50 16.55 -5.30 27.05
N HIS A 51 17.22 -5.08 28.18
CA HIS A 51 18.31 -4.12 28.31
C HIS A 51 19.60 -4.53 27.57
N HIS A 52 19.88 -5.83 27.39
CA HIS A 52 21.00 -6.31 26.56
C HIS A 52 20.68 -6.25 25.06
N ALA A 53 19.43 -6.51 24.66
CA ALA A 53 19.01 -6.38 23.28
C ALA A 53 19.16 -4.93 22.76
N ALA A 54 18.86 -3.95 23.60
CA ALA A 54 19.04 -2.53 23.31
C ALA A 54 20.52 -2.13 23.11
N THR A 55 21.45 -2.80 23.80
CA THR A 55 22.90 -2.52 23.70
C THR A 55 23.58 -3.23 22.52
N ILE A 56 23.04 -4.38 22.08
CA ILE A 56 23.69 -5.24 21.07
C ILE A 56 23.33 -4.84 19.62
N SER A 57 22.17 -4.22 19.39
CA SER A 57 21.61 -4.08 18.03
C SER A 57 21.64 -2.66 17.46
N VAL A 58 22.41 -1.74 18.02
CA VAL A 58 22.58 -0.40 17.42
C VAL A 58 23.65 -0.47 16.35
N LEU A 59 23.27 -0.30 15.09
CA LEU A 59 24.22 -0.21 13.98
C LEU A 59 24.84 1.19 13.97
N PRO A 60 26.16 1.35 14.22
CA PRO A 60 26.81 2.65 14.14
C PRO A 60 26.86 3.09 12.68
N THR A 61 26.48 4.33 12.41
CA THR A 61 26.59 4.90 11.06
C THR A 61 28.02 5.38 10.83
N SER A 62 28.68 4.89 9.79
CA SER A 62 30.01 5.37 9.37
C SER A 62 29.94 6.52 8.34
N VAL A 63 28.73 6.98 7.98
CA VAL A 63 28.49 7.95 6.92
C VAL A 63 28.65 9.37 7.45
N ASP A 64 29.57 10.13 6.86
CA ASP A 64 29.71 11.57 7.09
C ASP A 64 28.79 12.37 6.15
N ARG A 65 27.82 13.07 6.72
CA ARG A 65 26.82 13.86 6.00
C ARG A 65 27.35 15.20 5.47
N SER A 66 28.51 15.63 5.92
CA SER A 66 29.17 16.87 5.48
C SER A 66 30.19 16.64 4.36
N SER A 67 30.50 15.38 4.08
CA SER A 67 31.43 15.01 3.00
C SER A 67 30.89 15.43 1.63
N PRO A 68 31.76 15.86 0.69
CA PRO A 68 31.33 16.30 -0.64
C PRO A 68 30.65 15.16 -1.43
N GLU A 69 31.10 13.91 -1.24
CA GLU A 69 30.50 12.73 -1.88
C GLU A 69 29.06 12.50 -1.41
N PHE A 70 28.78 12.67 -0.10
CA PHE A 70 27.43 12.55 0.43
C PHE A 70 26.50 13.60 -0.17
N LEU A 71 26.97 14.85 -0.30
CA LEU A 71 26.19 15.93 -0.87
C LEU A 71 25.86 15.65 -2.34
N GLU A 72 26.84 15.27 -3.16
CA GLU A 72 26.63 14.91 -4.57
C GLU A 72 25.63 13.74 -4.72
N ASN A 73 25.76 12.70 -3.90
CA ASN A 73 24.83 11.55 -3.90
C ASN A 73 23.42 11.97 -3.48
N SER A 74 23.31 12.86 -2.50
CA SER A 74 22.02 13.40 -2.05
C SER A 74 21.34 14.22 -3.15
N GLU A 75 22.09 15.03 -3.90
CA GLU A 75 21.58 15.82 -5.02
C GLU A 75 21.09 14.93 -6.16
N LYS A 76 21.87 13.91 -6.56
CA LYS A 76 21.47 12.93 -7.59
C LYS A 76 20.19 12.19 -7.20
N THR A 77 20.11 11.74 -5.95
CA THR A 77 18.93 11.03 -5.43
C THR A 77 17.72 11.96 -5.38
N ALA A 78 17.90 13.22 -4.95
CA ALA A 78 16.84 14.21 -4.93
C ALA A 78 16.29 14.50 -6.34
N ALA A 79 17.17 14.61 -7.34
CA ALA A 79 16.76 14.79 -8.73
C ALA A 79 15.94 13.59 -9.26
N ALA A 80 16.37 12.36 -8.97
CA ALA A 80 15.62 11.15 -9.35
C ALA A 80 14.25 11.08 -8.65
N ILE A 81 14.18 11.44 -7.37
CA ILE A 81 12.92 11.50 -6.61
C ILE A 81 11.99 12.57 -7.18
N ALA A 82 12.52 13.73 -7.58
CA ALA A 82 11.72 14.79 -8.20
C ALA A 82 11.09 14.30 -9.51
N SER A 83 11.90 13.70 -10.40
CA SER A 83 11.40 13.10 -11.64
C SER A 83 10.31 12.05 -11.39
N LEU A 84 10.53 11.16 -10.41
CA LEU A 84 9.52 10.15 -10.03
C LEU A 84 8.21 10.78 -9.54
N LYS A 85 8.29 11.84 -8.73
CA LYS A 85 7.11 12.57 -8.23
C LYS A 85 6.33 13.25 -9.35
N ASP A 86 7.03 13.81 -10.33
CA ASP A 86 6.40 14.44 -11.49
C ASP A 86 5.63 13.41 -12.33
N LEU A 87 6.24 12.24 -12.57
CA LEU A 87 5.59 11.11 -13.25
C LEU A 87 4.34 10.63 -12.48
N HIS A 88 4.46 10.44 -11.17
CA HIS A 88 3.33 10.09 -10.31
C HIS A 88 2.20 11.12 -10.40
N THR A 89 2.53 12.41 -10.29
CA THR A 89 1.54 13.50 -10.38
C THR A 89 0.85 13.52 -11.74
N ASN A 90 1.54 13.14 -12.81
CA ASN A 90 0.93 13.02 -14.14
C ASN A 90 -0.04 11.83 -14.20
N ILE A 91 0.37 10.66 -13.72
CA ILE A 91 -0.44 9.43 -13.73
C ILE A 91 -1.66 9.52 -12.81
N GLU A 92 -1.53 10.20 -11.67
CA GLU A 92 -2.64 10.45 -10.74
C GLU A 92 -3.82 11.17 -11.40
N ARG A 93 -3.56 11.94 -12.46
CA ARG A 93 -4.62 12.60 -13.25
C ARG A 93 -5.48 11.62 -14.02
N GLY A 94 -5.05 10.37 -14.19
CA GLY A 94 -5.78 9.34 -14.94
C GLY A 94 -5.93 9.68 -16.43
N GLY A 95 -7.06 9.29 -17.01
CA GLY A 95 -7.34 9.50 -18.43
C GLY A 95 -7.47 10.98 -18.86
N PRO A 96 -7.64 11.22 -20.18
CA PRO A 96 -7.73 12.57 -20.73
C PRO A 96 -8.86 13.39 -20.10
N LYS A 97 -8.64 14.70 -19.93
CA LYS A 97 -9.57 15.62 -19.25
C LYS A 97 -11.02 15.49 -19.72
N LYS A 98 -11.24 15.39 -21.04
CA LYS A 98 -12.58 15.23 -21.64
C LYS A 98 -13.29 13.97 -21.16
N ALA A 99 -12.58 12.85 -20.99
CA ALA A 99 -13.16 11.59 -20.52
C ALA A 99 -13.49 11.66 -19.02
N ARG A 100 -12.61 12.28 -18.22
CA ARG A 100 -12.87 12.59 -16.81
C ARG A 100 -14.10 13.47 -16.61
N ASP A 101 -14.19 14.57 -17.34
CA ASP A 101 -15.31 15.51 -17.24
C ASP A 101 -16.63 14.81 -17.61
N LYS A 102 -16.62 13.94 -18.64
CA LYS A 102 -17.78 13.11 -19.00
C LYS A 102 -18.14 12.09 -17.92
N HIS A 103 -17.15 11.50 -17.24
CA HIS A 103 -17.38 10.56 -16.13
C HIS A 103 -17.99 11.27 -14.92
N LEU A 104 -17.48 12.45 -14.57
CA LEU A 104 -18.01 13.31 -13.51
C LEU A 104 -19.41 13.83 -13.84
N ALA A 105 -19.67 14.25 -15.08
CA ALA A 105 -20.98 14.72 -15.54
C ALA A 105 -22.08 13.64 -15.42
N ARG A 106 -21.71 12.36 -15.37
CA ARG A 106 -22.62 11.23 -15.11
C ARG A 106 -22.91 11.02 -13.62
N GLY A 107 -22.37 11.85 -12.73
CA GLY A 107 -22.50 11.73 -11.29
C GLY A 107 -21.71 10.56 -10.69
N LYS A 108 -20.66 10.08 -11.38
CA LYS A 108 -19.81 8.98 -10.92
C LYS A 108 -18.51 9.53 -10.33
N MET A 109 -18.07 8.93 -9.22
CA MET A 109 -16.77 9.23 -8.62
C MET A 109 -15.62 8.69 -9.49
N LEU A 110 -14.48 9.38 -9.46
CA LEU A 110 -13.27 8.87 -10.08
C LEU A 110 -12.77 7.62 -9.33
N PRO A 111 -12.05 6.71 -9.99
CA PRO A 111 -11.50 5.51 -9.35
C PRO A 111 -10.69 5.78 -8.09
N ARG A 112 -9.78 6.77 -8.11
CA ARG A 112 -8.98 7.15 -6.94
C ARG A 112 -9.85 7.68 -5.81
N ASP A 113 -10.85 8.50 -6.11
CA ASP A 113 -11.81 8.99 -5.11
C ASP A 113 -12.64 7.85 -4.50
N ARG A 114 -13.02 6.85 -5.30
CA ARG A 114 -13.69 5.64 -4.81
C ARG A 114 -12.82 4.85 -3.85
N VAL A 115 -11.52 4.71 -4.15
CA VAL A 115 -10.58 4.05 -3.23
C VAL A 115 -10.45 4.86 -1.94
N THR A 116 -10.24 6.18 -2.03
CA THR A 116 -10.11 7.05 -0.85
C THR A 116 -11.34 7.02 0.06
N THR A 117 -12.54 6.90 -0.51
CA THR A 117 -13.79 6.81 0.27
C THR A 117 -14.07 5.41 0.82
N LEU A 118 -13.46 4.37 0.24
CA LEU A 118 -13.59 2.99 0.69
C LEU A 118 -12.67 2.66 1.87
N ILE A 119 -11.49 3.29 1.93
CA ILE A 119 -10.48 3.04 2.96
C ILE A 119 -10.85 3.73 4.28
N ASP A 120 -10.57 3.04 5.39
CA ASP A 120 -10.84 3.55 6.73
C ASP A 120 -10.05 4.83 7.02
N PRO A 121 -10.67 5.86 7.62
CA PRO A 121 -10.00 7.12 7.92
C PRO A 121 -8.86 6.92 8.92
N GLY A 122 -7.71 7.53 8.65
CA GLY A 122 -6.50 7.39 9.47
C GLY A 122 -5.63 6.16 9.13
N THR A 123 -6.06 5.34 8.16
CA THR A 123 -5.23 4.26 7.60
C THR A 123 -4.58 4.69 6.29
N SER A 124 -3.46 4.05 5.95
CA SER A 124 -2.75 4.31 4.69
C SER A 124 -3.19 3.34 3.59
N PHE A 125 -3.13 3.81 2.35
CA PHE A 125 -3.29 2.98 1.16
C PHE A 125 -1.94 2.83 0.46
N LEU A 126 -1.53 1.59 0.21
CA LEU A 126 -0.31 1.26 -0.53
C LEU A 126 -0.69 0.87 -1.97
N GLU A 127 -0.52 1.79 -2.90
CA GLU A 127 -0.74 1.53 -4.33
C GLU A 127 0.36 0.64 -4.91
N LEU A 128 -0.04 -0.32 -5.74
CA LEU A 128 0.83 -1.26 -6.42
C LEU A 128 0.96 -0.88 -7.90
N SER A 129 2.20 -0.78 -8.36
CA SER A 129 2.55 -0.53 -9.77
C SER A 129 1.89 0.71 -10.40
N PRO A 130 1.98 1.91 -9.79
CA PRO A 130 1.39 3.13 -10.34
C PRO A 130 1.96 3.48 -11.73
N LEU A 131 3.21 3.14 -12.02
CA LEU A 131 3.86 3.38 -13.32
C LEU A 131 3.58 2.28 -14.37
N ALA A 132 2.64 1.36 -14.13
CA ALA A 132 2.34 0.30 -15.09
C ALA A 132 1.92 0.89 -16.44
N GLY A 133 2.49 0.38 -17.54
CA GLY A 133 2.19 0.84 -18.90
C GLY A 133 2.91 2.13 -19.33
N HIS A 134 3.69 2.77 -18.45
CA HIS A 134 4.45 3.97 -18.80
C HIS A 134 5.49 3.65 -19.90
N GLU A 135 5.46 4.42 -20.99
CA GLU A 135 6.33 4.27 -22.18
C GLU A 135 6.27 2.89 -22.86
N VAL A 136 5.26 2.06 -22.57
CA VAL A 136 5.10 0.75 -23.21
C VAL A 136 4.45 0.87 -24.59
N TYR A 137 3.49 1.80 -24.74
CA TYR A 137 2.73 1.96 -25.97
C TYR A 137 3.19 3.22 -26.73
N PRO A 138 3.59 3.09 -28.02
CA PRO A 138 4.33 4.15 -28.73
C PRO A 138 3.54 5.44 -29.01
N ASN A 139 2.22 5.44 -28.87
CA ASN A 139 1.37 6.60 -29.18
C ASN A 139 0.28 6.87 -28.12
N GLU A 140 0.30 6.15 -27.00
CA GLU A 140 -0.75 6.26 -25.99
C GLU A 140 -0.15 6.15 -24.59
N ASP A 141 -0.51 7.11 -23.74
CA ASP A 141 -0.19 7.04 -22.32
C ASP A 141 -1.31 6.26 -21.61
N VAL A 142 -0.94 5.11 -21.03
CA VAL A 142 -1.84 4.25 -20.24
C VAL A 142 -1.52 4.48 -18.76
N PRO A 143 -2.20 5.41 -18.07
CA PRO A 143 -1.93 5.66 -16.67
C PRO A 143 -2.25 4.42 -15.83
N ALA A 144 -1.28 3.96 -15.02
CA ALA A 144 -1.41 2.81 -14.12
C ALA A 144 -1.95 1.52 -14.78
N GLY A 145 -1.71 1.32 -16.08
CA GLY A 145 -2.23 0.15 -16.80
C GLY A 145 -3.76 0.12 -16.91
N GLY A 146 -4.45 1.23 -16.64
CA GLY A 146 -5.91 1.31 -16.60
C GLY A 146 -6.55 0.74 -15.33
N ILE A 147 -5.77 0.27 -14.35
CA ILE A 147 -6.29 -0.33 -13.11
C ILE A 147 -5.50 0.18 -11.91
N ILE A 148 -6.20 0.72 -10.91
CA ILE A 148 -5.60 1.07 -9.63
C ILE A 148 -5.72 -0.13 -8.70
N THR A 149 -4.58 -0.68 -8.30
CA THR A 149 -4.50 -1.80 -7.36
C THR A 149 -3.74 -1.38 -6.12
N GLY A 150 -4.12 -1.85 -4.95
CA GLY A 150 -3.36 -1.58 -3.74
C GLY A 150 -3.85 -2.31 -2.51
N LEU A 151 -3.13 -2.13 -1.41
CA LEU A 151 -3.50 -2.64 -0.09
C LEU A 151 -4.05 -1.50 0.76
N GLY A 152 -5.15 -1.75 1.45
CA GLY A 152 -5.71 -0.80 2.42
C GLY A 152 -6.54 -1.51 3.48
N VAL A 153 -6.96 -0.75 4.48
CA VAL A 153 -7.80 -1.27 5.58
C VAL A 153 -9.24 -0.84 5.34
N ILE A 154 -10.16 -1.81 5.43
CA ILE A 154 -11.60 -1.61 5.27
C ILE A 154 -12.28 -2.30 6.45
N GLU A 155 -13.00 -1.55 7.28
CA GLU A 155 -13.64 -2.04 8.50
C GLU A 155 -12.67 -2.85 9.40
N GLY A 156 -11.42 -2.37 9.52
CA GLY A 156 -10.36 -3.01 10.31
C GLY A 156 -9.69 -4.24 9.67
N VAL A 157 -10.04 -4.59 8.42
CA VAL A 157 -9.47 -5.73 7.70
C VAL A 157 -8.54 -5.25 6.58
N THR A 158 -7.33 -5.82 6.50
CA THR A 158 -6.42 -5.56 5.38
C THR A 158 -6.92 -6.27 4.12
N CYS A 159 -7.25 -5.49 3.11
CA CYS A 159 -7.83 -5.94 1.85
C CYS A 159 -6.95 -5.52 0.67
N ILE A 160 -6.94 -6.34 -0.38
CA ILE A 160 -6.48 -5.93 -1.70
C ILE A 160 -7.66 -5.27 -2.41
N VAL A 161 -7.47 -4.03 -2.85
CA VAL A 161 -8.47 -3.26 -3.60
C VAL A 161 -8.04 -3.20 -5.05
N VAL A 162 -8.97 -3.52 -5.96
CA VAL A 162 -8.78 -3.42 -7.41
C VAL A 162 -9.87 -2.52 -7.97
N ALA A 163 -9.50 -1.38 -8.52
CA ALA A 163 -10.41 -0.38 -9.07
C ALA A 163 -10.03 -0.07 -10.53
N ASN A 164 -10.86 -0.51 -11.46
CA ASN A 164 -10.71 -0.19 -12.88
C ASN A 164 -10.92 1.31 -13.15
N ASP A 165 -10.05 1.91 -13.95
CA ASP A 165 -10.19 3.30 -14.40
C ASP A 165 -11.04 3.39 -15.66
N SER A 166 -12.30 3.81 -15.48
CA SER A 166 -13.27 3.98 -16.58
C SER A 166 -13.05 5.25 -17.40
N THR A 167 -12.09 6.09 -17.03
CA THR A 167 -11.75 7.32 -17.78
C THR A 167 -10.75 7.08 -18.90
N TYR A 168 -10.09 5.93 -18.88
CA TYR A 168 -9.20 5.44 -19.92
C TYR A 168 -9.81 4.18 -20.54
N ASP A 169 -9.68 4.05 -21.86
CA ASP A 169 -10.12 2.86 -22.59
C ASP A 169 -8.85 2.21 -23.15
N CYS A 170 -8.48 1.05 -22.62
CA CYS A 170 -7.28 0.35 -23.06
C CYS A 170 -7.53 -0.25 -24.45
N PRO A 171 -6.65 -0.01 -25.43
CA PRO A 171 -6.76 -0.64 -26.73
C PRO A 171 -6.82 -2.17 -26.60
N PRO A 172 -7.55 -2.86 -27.50
CA PRO A 172 -7.53 -4.32 -27.54
C PRO A 172 -6.09 -4.80 -27.70
N GLN A 173 -5.66 -5.69 -26.81
CA GLN A 173 -4.32 -6.26 -26.87
C GLN A 173 -4.15 -7.07 -28.17
N PRO A 174 -2.99 -7.02 -28.83
CA PRO A 174 -2.73 -7.88 -29.97
C PRO A 174 -2.82 -9.36 -29.55
N PRO A 175 -3.25 -10.27 -30.45
CA PRO A 175 -3.30 -11.69 -30.13
C PRO A 175 -1.89 -12.19 -29.80
N THR A 176 -1.77 -12.88 -28.66
CA THR A 176 -0.55 -13.56 -28.20
C THR A 176 -0.19 -14.74 -29.06
#